data_AF-A0A7K2IPV9-F1
#
_entry.id   AF-A0A7K2IPV9-F1
#
_cell.length_a   1.000
_cell.length_b   1.000
_cell.length_c   1.000
_cell.angle_alpha   90.00
_cell.angle_beta   90.00
_cell.angle_gamma   90.00
#
_symmetry.space_group_name_H-M   'P 1'
#
loop_
_entity.id
_entity.type
_entity.pdbx_description
1 polymer ?
#
loop_
_entity_poly.entity_id
_entity_poly.type
_entity_poly.pdbx_seq_one_letter_code
_entity_poly.pdbx_strand_id
1 'polypeptide(L)' 'MCEPDMPTDVVSGTCVYDPSRLSPAQCMGDACVVCHTKWPRPRRILGELPDGAHVYGCDECAGLMGYRPVPARRSLIVAR' A
#
# COMPACT_ATOMS: atom_id res chain seq x y z
N MET A 1 1.94 -35.10 20.50
CA MET A 1 2.77 -34.09 19.80
C MET A 1 2.35 -34.12 18.34
N CYS A 2 1.40 -33.28 17.96
CA CYS A 2 1.09 -33.03 16.55
C CYS A 2 1.50 -31.59 16.30
N GLU A 3 2.67 -31.40 15.69
CA GLU A 3 3.12 -30.09 15.22
C GLU A 3 2.25 -29.73 14.01
N PRO A 4 1.52 -28.61 14.00
CA PRO A 4 0.95 -28.11 12.78
C PRO A 4 2.08 -27.47 11.97
N ASP A 5 2.54 -28.17 10.94
CA ASP A 5 3.24 -27.57 9.80
C ASP A 5 2.27 -26.57 9.15
N MET A 6 2.22 -25.34 9.68
CA MET A 6 1.64 -24.22 8.95
C MET A 6 2.67 -23.83 7.90
N PRO A 7 2.39 -24.03 6.59
CA PRO A 7 3.19 -23.36 5.59
C PRO A 7 3.03 -21.87 5.86
N THR A 8 4.10 -21.24 6.31
CA THR A 8 4.28 -19.80 6.24
C THR A 8 4.52 -19.45 4.78
N ASP A 9 3.53 -19.74 3.94
CA ASP A 9 3.33 -18.95 2.74
C ASP A 9 2.92 -17.59 3.28
N VAL A 10 3.92 -16.74 3.50
CA VAL A 10 3.71 -15.32 3.64
C VAL A 10 3.22 -14.89 2.27
N VAL A 11 1.94 -15.16 2.01
CA VAL A 11 1.19 -14.65 0.89
C VAL A 11 1.47 -13.16 0.96
N SER A 12 2.32 -12.68 0.07
CA SER A 12 2.42 -11.26 -0.26
C SER A 12 1.14 -10.93 -1.00
N GLY A 13 0.02 -11.05 -0.29
CA GLY A 13 -1.33 -10.96 -0.82
C GLY A 13 -1.66 -9.50 -0.93
N THR A 14 -1.63 -9.01 -2.17
CA THR A 14 -2.21 -7.72 -2.49
C THR A 14 -3.67 -7.72 -2.00
N CYS A 15 -4.01 -6.80 -1.11
CA CYS A 15 -5.39 -6.65 -0.66
C CYS A 15 -6.22 -6.04 -1.79
N VAL A 16 -7.34 -6.68 -2.13
CA VAL A 16 -8.32 -6.13 -3.09
C VAL A 16 -9.32 -5.26 -2.33
N TYR A 17 -9.43 -3.99 -2.72
CA TYR A 17 -10.34 -3.02 -2.10
C TYR A 17 -11.63 -2.85 -2.92
N ASP A 18 -12.76 -2.72 -2.23
CA ASP A 18 -14.07 -2.45 -2.85
C ASP A 18 -14.21 -0.95 -3.19
N PRO A 19 -14.27 -0.58 -4.48
CA PRO A 19 -14.32 0.82 -4.89
C PRO A 19 -15.61 1.52 -4.47
N SER A 20 -16.71 0.80 -4.23
CA SER A 20 -17.99 1.39 -3.83
C SER A 20 -17.95 1.98 -2.41
N ARG A 21 -16.93 1.62 -1.62
CA ARG A 21 -16.69 2.12 -0.26
C ARG A 21 -15.65 3.22 -0.19
N LEU A 22 -15.05 3.58 -1.33
CA LEU A 22 -13.99 4.57 -1.41
C LEU A 22 -14.51 5.88 -1.98
N SER A 23 -13.93 6.97 -1.49
CA SER A 23 -14.13 8.28 -2.12
C SER A 23 -13.40 8.37 -3.46
N PRO A 24 -13.85 9.22 -4.40
CA PRO A 24 -13.15 9.41 -5.67
C PRO A 24 -11.65 9.74 -5.51
N ALA A 25 -11.31 10.54 -4.50
CA ALA A 25 -9.92 10.88 -4.21
C ALA A 25 -9.07 9.65 -3.81
N GLN A 26 -9.64 8.63 -3.17
CA GLN A 26 -8.93 7.39 -2.83
C GLN A 26 -8.76 6.50 -4.05
N CYS A 27 -9.80 6.36 -4.88
CA CYS A 27 -9.73 5.59 -6.12
C CYS A 27 -8.72 6.19 -7.11
N MET A 28 -8.61 7.51 -7.18
CA MET A 28 -7.62 8.20 -8.02
C MET A 28 -6.20 8.22 -7.41
N GLY A 29 -6.03 7.71 -6.18
CA GLY A 29 -4.73 7.71 -5.49
C GLY A 29 -4.29 9.08 -4.96
N ASP A 30 -5.20 10.05 -4.88
CA ASP A 30 -4.97 11.38 -4.32
C ASP A 30 -5.15 11.42 -2.79
N ALA A 31 -5.66 10.34 -2.20
CA ALA A 31 -5.86 10.20 -0.76
C ALA A 31 -5.50 8.79 -0.24
N CYS A 32 -5.12 8.72 1.03
CA CYS A 32 -4.88 7.46 1.72
C CYS A 32 -6.17 6.61 1.76
N VAL A 33 -6.09 5.35 1.33
CA VAL A 33 -7.20 4.39 1.36
C VAL A 33 -7.67 4.07 2.78
N VAL A 34 -6.83 4.33 3.79
CA VAL A 34 -7.13 4.08 5.21
C VAL A 34 -7.67 5.32 5.91
N CYS A 35 -6.94 6.44 5.88
CA CYS A 35 -7.25 7.63 6.70
C CYS A 35 -7.75 8.85 5.90
N HIS A 36 -8.03 8.70 4.60
CA HIS A 36 -8.66 9.73 3.72
C HIS A 36 -7.87 11.03 3.53
N THR A 37 -6.68 11.08 4.12
CA THR A 37 -5.69 12.15 4.10
C THR A 37 -5.30 12.38 2.61
N LYS A 38 -5.69 13.54 2.02
CA LYS A 38 -5.45 14.00 0.62
C LYS A 38 -4.14 14.80 0.40
N TRP A 39 -3.07 14.29 -0.22
CA TRP A 39 -1.76 15.01 -0.16
C TRP A 39 -0.66 14.62 -1.16
N PRO A 40 0.42 15.44 -1.22
CA PRO A 40 1.78 15.02 -1.57
C PRO A 40 2.53 14.50 -0.32
N ARG A 41 2.07 13.40 0.28
CA ARG A 41 2.89 12.58 1.19
C ARG A 41 3.47 11.39 0.41
N PRO A 42 4.57 10.75 0.85
CA PRO A 42 5.09 9.57 0.18
C PRO A 42 3.99 8.50 0.09
N ARG A 43 3.81 7.94 -1.12
CA ARG A 43 2.73 7.01 -1.45
C ARG A 43 3.25 5.59 -1.39
N ARG A 44 2.58 4.72 -0.63
CA ARG A 44 2.83 3.28 -0.60
C ARG A 44 1.66 2.56 -1.24
N ILE A 45 1.95 1.63 -2.15
CA ILE A 45 0.91 0.73 -2.66
C ILE A 45 0.51 -0.18 -1.51
N LEU A 46 -0.78 -0.15 -1.14
CA LEU A 46 -1.34 -1.02 -0.10
C LEU A 46 -2.20 -2.13 -0.68
N GLY A 47 -2.54 -2.04 -1.96
CA GLY A 47 -3.41 -2.99 -2.60
C GLY A 47 -3.82 -2.55 -4.00
N GLU A 48 -4.86 -3.20 -4.50
CA GLU A 48 -5.42 -2.95 -5.82
C GLU A 48 -6.95 -2.91 -5.78
N LEU A 49 -7.54 -2.28 -6.78
CA LEU A 49 -8.95 -2.33 -7.10
C LEU A 49 -9.23 -3.53 -8.02
N PRO A 50 -10.50 -3.94 -8.21
CA PRO A 50 -10.84 -5.10 -9.05
C PRO A 50 -10.47 -4.94 -10.53
N ASP A 51 -10.25 -3.70 -10.98
CA ASP A 51 -9.76 -3.37 -12.33
C ASP A 51 -8.24 -3.38 -12.44
N GLY A 52 -7.53 -3.70 -11.34
CA GLY A 52 -6.07 -3.72 -11.25
C GLY A 52 -5.43 -2.35 -10.94
N ALA A 53 -6.22 -1.30 -10.71
CA ALA A 53 -5.67 0.00 -10.31
C ALA A 53 -5.15 -0.05 -8.87
N HIS A 54 -3.96 0.48 -8.61
CA HIS A 54 -3.40 0.49 -7.26
C HIS A 54 -4.09 1.47 -6.32
N VAL A 55 -4.28 1.07 -5.06
CA VAL A 55 -4.64 1.99 -3.97
C VAL A 55 -3.43 2.32 -3.11
N TYR A 56 -3.42 3.54 -2.58
CA TYR A 56 -2.27 4.10 -1.89
C TYR A 56 -2.56 4.42 -0.43
N GLY A 57 -1.54 4.27 0.40
CA GLY A 57 -1.53 4.69 1.80
C GLY A 57 -0.44 5.71 2.08
N CYS A 58 -0.64 6.50 3.15
CA CYS A 58 0.44 7.29 3.74
C CYS A 58 1.43 6.38 4.49
N ASP A 59 2.66 6.85 4.73
CA ASP A 59 3.69 6.05 5.42
C ASP A 59 3.26 5.55 6.80
N GLU A 60 2.47 6.34 7.54
CA GLU A 60 1.96 5.96 8.86
C GLU A 60 1.01 4.76 8.77
N CYS A 61 -0.02 4.85 7.93
CA CYS A 61 -0.96 3.74 7.72
C CYS A 61 -0.28 2.52 7.07
N ALA A 62 0.68 2.74 6.17
CA ALA A 62 1.47 1.67 5.59
C ALA A 62 2.28 0.92 6.64
N GLY A 63 2.94 1.64 7.56
CA GLY A 63 3.68 1.05 8.67
C GLY A 63 2.79 0.26 9.63
N LEU A 64 1.60 0.78 9.94
CA LEU A 64 0.60 0.07 10.77
C LEU A 64 0.14 -1.24 10.12
N MET A 65 0.03 -1.26 8.80
CA MET A 65 -0.35 -2.45 8.02
C MET A 65 0.83 -3.39 7.73
N GLY A 66 2.03 -3.12 8.28
CA GLY A 66 3.22 -3.96 8.10
C GLY A 66 3.97 -3.74 6.78
N TYR A 67 3.57 -2.76 5.96
CA TYR A 67 4.31 -2.38 4.77
C TYR A 67 5.55 -1.59 5.18
N ARG A 68 6.73 -2.22 5.08
CA ARG A 68 7.99 -1.51 5.35
C ARG A 68 8.17 -0.37 4.34
N PRO A 69 8.68 0.80 4.79
CA PRO A 69 9.08 1.84 3.87
C PRO A 69 10.13 1.27 2.90
N VAL A 70 9.83 1.20 1.60
CA VAL A 70 10.88 1.11 0.59
C VAL A 70 11.65 2.43 0.73
N PRO A 71 12.93 2.43 1.16
CA PRO A 71 13.70 3.66 1.25
C PRO A 71 13.60 4.32 -0.13
N ALA A 72 13.27 5.62 -0.15
CA ALA A 72 13.28 6.37 -1.38
C ALA A 72 14.60 6.05 -2.07
N ARG A 73 14.55 5.46 -3.28
CA ARG A 73 15.76 5.24 -4.06
C ARG A 73 16.45 6.59 -4.06
N ARG A 74 17.64 6.67 -3.45
CA ARG A 74 18.50 7.84 -3.58
C ARG A 74 18.55 8.08 -5.08
N SER A 75 17.89 9.13 -5.55
CA SER A 75 18.20 9.68 -6.86
C SER A 75 19.66 10.07 -6.73
N LEU A 76 20.53 9.18 -7.20
CA LEU A 76 21.88 9.57 -7.57
C LEU A 76 21.65 10.50 -8.75
N ILE A 77 21.50 11.79 -8.42
CA ILE A 77 21.70 12.87 -9.37
C ILE A 77 23.17 12.69 -9.77
N VAL A 78 23.40 12.01 -10.89
CA VAL A 78 24.68 12.10 -11.59
C VAL A 78 24.74 13.53 -12.11
N ALA A 79 25.36 14.39 -11.32
CA ALA A 79 25.94 15.63 -11.83
C ALA A 79 27.19 15.24 -12.64
N ARG A 80 27.29 15.86 -13.81
CA ARG A 80 28.22 15.62 -14.92
C ARG A 80 29.70 15.60 -14.55
#